data_AF-A0A7S0B212-F1
#
_entry.id   AF-A0A7S0B212-F1
#
_cell.length_a   1.000
_cell.length_b   1.000
_cell.length_c   1.000
_cell.angle_alpha   90.00
_cell.angle_beta   90.00
_cell.angle_gamma   90.00
#
_symmetry.space_group_name_H-M   'P 1'
#
loop_
_entity.id
_entity.type
_entity.pdbx_description
1 polymer ?
#
loop_
_entity_poly.entity_id
_entity_poly.type
_entity_poly.pdbx_seq_one_letter_code
_entity_poly.pdbx_strand_id
1 'polypeptide(L)'
;RQTWDVESFPKGGIDTKRRVPASLLAGMEDVANRKCLLQYAPAQKLISDERNLALDNLSIGHLILALRWCRQHANAKSESSPLASNPLVRCLAERTASLLGLEVSLHYELGTVGSTDHDVVRRVNAQILELFDEEVIRRLDLASLLSGEEPSMGLKAVIDDDVWNAVVAELQEGLSS
;
A
#
# COMPACT_ATOMS: atom_id res chain seq x y z
N ARG A 1 39.27 -1.31 -13.86
CA ARG A 1 38.16 -2.01 -13.16
C ARG A 1 37.95 -1.27 -11.85
N GLN A 2 36.77 -0.70 -11.62
CA GLN A 2 36.46 0.03 -10.39
C GLN A 2 36.28 -1.01 -9.25
N THR A 3 36.97 -0.81 -8.14
CA THR A 3 36.90 -1.69 -6.96
C THR A 3 36.74 -0.85 -5.72
N TRP A 4 36.00 -1.35 -4.74
CA TRP A 4 35.64 -0.62 -3.53
C TRP A 4 36.14 -1.37 -2.28
N ASP A 5 36.37 -0.63 -1.21
CA ASP A 5 36.60 -1.22 0.11
C ASP A 5 35.27 -1.19 0.88
N VAL A 6 34.86 -2.33 1.41
CA VAL A 6 33.57 -2.54 2.08
C VAL A 6 33.82 -2.87 3.54
N GLU A 7 33.14 -2.15 4.43
CA GLU A 7 33.07 -2.47 5.85
C GLU A 7 31.67 -2.98 6.17
N SER A 8 31.60 -4.09 6.90
CA SER A 8 30.33 -4.67 7.35
C SER A 8 30.33 -4.78 8.87
N PHE A 9 29.17 -4.51 9.47
CA PHE A 9 28.98 -4.47 10.91
C PHE A 9 27.98 -5.55 11.36
N PRO A 10 28.30 -6.85 11.21
CA PRO A 10 27.48 -7.90 11.81
C PRO A 10 27.48 -7.75 13.33
N LYS A 11 26.37 -8.15 13.98
CA LYS A 11 26.23 -8.16 15.45
C LYS A 11 27.39 -8.94 16.09
N GLY A 12 28.45 -8.25 16.52
CA GLY A 12 29.63 -8.84 17.17
C GLY A 12 31.00 -8.50 16.58
N GLY A 13 31.12 -7.72 15.50
CA GLY A 13 32.44 -7.31 14.99
C GLY A 13 32.40 -6.46 13.72
N ILE A 14 33.57 -6.00 13.28
CA ILE A 14 33.76 -5.28 12.01
C ILE A 14 34.51 -6.23 11.07
N ASP A 15 33.90 -6.58 9.93
CA ASP A 15 34.57 -7.31 8.84
C ASP A 15 34.83 -6.34 7.68
N THR A 16 36.08 -6.25 7.24
CA THR A 16 36.51 -5.33 6.17
C THR A 16 37.04 -6.12 4.99
N LYS A 17 36.42 -5.95 3.83
CA LYS A 17 36.82 -6.56 2.56
C LYS A 17 37.33 -5.50 1.62
N ARG A 18 38.59 -5.63 1.20
CA ARG A 18 39.21 -4.67 0.26
C ARG A 18 39.08 -5.13 -1.18
N ARG A 19 39.01 -4.16 -2.10
CA ARG A 19 38.95 -4.36 -3.56
C ARG A 19 37.80 -5.25 -4.04
N VAL A 20 36.62 -5.07 -3.45
CA VAL A 20 35.39 -5.73 -3.87
C VAL A 20 35.01 -5.26 -5.28
N PRO A 21 34.83 -6.17 -6.26
CA PRO A 21 34.37 -5.83 -7.59
C PRO A 21 32.90 -5.37 -7.56
N ALA A 22 32.53 -4.45 -8.47
CA ALA A 22 31.19 -3.88 -8.54
C ALA A 22 30.06 -4.92 -8.65
N SER A 23 30.31 -6.10 -9.25
CA SER A 23 29.33 -7.19 -9.33
C SER A 23 28.93 -7.78 -7.97
N LEU A 24 29.79 -7.66 -6.94
CA LEU A 24 29.48 -8.11 -5.58
C LEU A 24 28.82 -7.01 -4.73
N LEU A 25 28.72 -5.79 -5.27
CA LEU A 25 27.97 -4.68 -4.67
C LEU A 25 26.56 -4.56 -5.27
N ALA A 26 26.22 -5.40 -6.26
CA ALA A 26 24.90 -5.42 -6.86
C ALA A 26 23.86 -5.81 -5.79
N GLY A 27 22.86 -4.96 -5.57
CA GLY A 27 21.86 -5.14 -4.53
C GLY A 27 22.18 -4.45 -3.19
N MET A 28 23.31 -3.74 -3.07
CA MET A 28 23.49 -2.82 -1.94
C MET A 28 22.60 -1.61 -2.14
N GLU A 29 21.59 -1.48 -1.29
CA GLU A 29 20.68 -0.34 -1.27
C GLU A 29 21.23 0.73 -0.32
N ASP A 30 21.23 1.99 -0.79
CA ASP A 30 21.54 3.13 0.06
C ASP A 30 20.30 3.54 0.86
N VAL A 31 20.22 2.99 2.08
CA VAL A 31 19.13 3.26 3.02
C VAL A 31 19.04 4.76 3.37
N ALA A 32 20.16 5.51 3.30
CA ALA A 32 20.17 6.92 3.64
C ALA A 32 19.47 7.81 2.59
N ASN A 33 19.27 7.29 1.37
CA ASN A 33 18.58 7.98 0.29
C ASN A 33 17.13 7.52 0.11
N ARG A 34 16.62 6.63 0.97
CA ARG A 34 15.21 6.24 0.99
C ARG A 34 14.34 7.46 1.28
N LYS A 35 13.31 7.65 0.46
CA LYS A 35 12.30 8.69 0.62
C LYS A 35 10.95 8.17 0.15
N CYS A 36 9.91 8.53 0.88
CA CYS A 36 8.54 8.34 0.41
C CYS A 36 8.30 9.21 -0.82
N LEU A 37 7.68 8.63 -1.84
CA LEU A 37 7.17 9.31 -3.02
C LEU A 37 5.84 10.01 -2.71
N LEU A 38 5.08 9.46 -1.76
CA LEU A 38 3.75 9.93 -1.41
C LEU A 38 3.75 10.60 -0.04
N GLN A 39 2.81 11.51 0.16
CA GLN A 39 2.52 12.06 1.49
C GLN A 39 1.64 11.10 2.29
N TYR A 40 1.88 11.05 3.61
CA TYR A 40 1.05 10.31 4.54
C TYR A 40 -0.23 11.10 4.88
N ALA A 41 -1.23 11.03 3.99
CA ALA A 41 -2.51 11.73 4.15
C ALA A 41 -3.69 10.84 3.76
N PRO A 42 -4.87 10.99 4.39
CA PRO A 42 -6.01 10.12 4.19
C PRO A 42 -6.72 10.42 2.86
N ALA A 43 -7.50 9.45 2.38
CA ALA A 43 -8.43 9.65 1.27
C ALA A 43 -9.50 10.67 1.65
N GLN A 44 -9.77 11.62 0.76
CA GLN A 44 -10.90 12.56 0.89
C GLN A 44 -12.23 11.82 0.71
N LYS A 45 -13.28 12.29 1.39
CA LYS A 45 -14.62 11.67 1.36
C LYS A 45 -15.51 12.18 0.22
N LEU A 46 -15.16 13.30 -0.43
CA LEU A 46 -16.00 13.97 -1.41
C LEU A 46 -15.19 14.37 -2.64
N ILE A 47 -15.73 14.08 -3.82
CA ILE A 47 -15.20 14.49 -5.14
C ILE A 47 -15.42 16.00 -5.37
N SER A 48 -16.31 16.66 -4.61
CA SER A 48 -16.68 18.06 -4.81
C SER A 48 -15.61 19.11 -4.46
N ASP A 49 -14.48 18.70 -3.86
CA ASP A 49 -13.30 19.57 -3.61
C ASP A 49 -12.26 19.50 -4.75
N GLU A 50 -12.67 19.06 -5.94
CA GLU A 50 -11.89 18.94 -7.19
C GLU A 50 -11.16 20.21 -7.67
N ARG A 51 -11.35 21.38 -7.03
CA ARG A 51 -10.70 22.63 -7.47
C ARG A 51 -9.19 22.69 -7.26
N ASN A 52 -8.59 21.74 -6.53
CA ASN A 52 -7.14 21.69 -6.31
C ASN A 52 -6.57 20.27 -6.41
N LEU A 53 -6.90 19.53 -7.47
CA LEU A 53 -6.06 18.40 -7.94
C LEU A 53 -4.73 18.96 -8.52
N ALA A 54 -4.00 19.73 -7.71
CA ALA A 54 -2.60 19.93 -7.97
C ALA A 54 -1.94 18.57 -7.75
N LEU A 55 -1.54 17.92 -8.85
CA LEU A 55 -0.69 16.71 -8.87
C LEU A 55 0.59 16.85 -8.04
N ASP A 56 0.89 18.07 -7.59
CA ASP A 56 2.03 18.44 -6.76
C ASP A 56 2.02 17.80 -5.36
N ASN A 57 0.89 17.25 -4.88
CA ASN A 57 0.77 16.61 -3.57
C ASN A 57 0.09 15.23 -3.63
N LEU A 58 0.71 14.28 -4.34
CA LEU A 58 0.25 12.88 -4.32
C LEU A 58 0.40 12.30 -2.91
N SER A 59 -0.57 11.49 -2.50
CA SER A 59 -0.65 10.94 -1.14
C SER A 59 -1.16 9.51 -1.14
N ILE A 60 -0.93 8.80 -0.03
CA ILE A 60 -1.50 7.47 0.23
C ILE A 60 -3.03 7.46 0.05
N GLY A 61 -3.71 8.55 0.42
CA GLY A 61 -5.15 8.71 0.21
C GLY A 61 -5.59 8.56 -1.25
N HIS A 62 -4.76 8.93 -2.22
CA HIS A 62 -5.06 8.73 -3.64
C HIS A 62 -5.01 7.25 -4.03
N LEU A 63 -4.08 6.48 -3.47
CA LEU A 63 -4.03 5.02 -3.65
C LEU A 63 -5.25 4.34 -3.04
N ILE A 64 -5.65 4.76 -1.83
CA ILE A 64 -6.86 4.27 -1.17
C ILE A 64 -8.11 4.55 -2.03
N LEU A 65 -8.22 5.74 -2.63
CA LEU A 65 -9.31 6.06 -3.56
C LEU A 65 -9.29 5.17 -4.80
N ALA A 66 -8.14 4.95 -5.41
CA ALA A 66 -8.00 4.04 -6.56
C ALA A 66 -8.41 2.60 -6.22
N LEU A 67 -8.05 2.10 -5.03
CA LEU A 67 -8.48 0.78 -4.55
C LEU A 67 -9.98 0.70 -4.29
N ARG A 68 -10.58 1.73 -3.71
CA ARG A 68 -12.05 1.82 -3.56
C ARG A 68 -12.77 1.82 -4.90
N TRP A 69 -12.23 2.53 -5.89
CA TRP A 69 -12.74 2.52 -7.25
C TRP A 69 -12.64 1.12 -7.88
N CYS A 70 -11.50 0.43 -7.72
CA CYS A 70 -11.33 -0.94 -8.20
C CYS A 70 -12.35 -1.90 -7.56
N ARG A 71 -12.57 -1.79 -6.23
CA ARG A 71 -13.60 -2.55 -5.51
C ARG A 71 -15.00 -2.28 -6.07
N GLN A 72 -15.37 -1.01 -6.27
CA GLN A 72 -16.68 -0.64 -6.81
C GLN A 72 -16.90 -1.16 -8.25
N HIS A 73 -15.89 -1.05 -9.11
CA HIS A 73 -15.98 -1.49 -10.51
C HIS A 73 -15.95 -3.00 -10.68
N ALA A 74 -15.33 -3.74 -9.76
CA ALA A 74 -15.46 -5.19 -9.71
C ALA A 74 -16.87 -5.65 -9.31
N ASN A 75 -17.57 -4.84 -8.51
CA ASN A 75 -18.95 -5.11 -8.07
C ASN A 75 -20.02 -4.73 -9.10
N ALA A 76 -19.72 -3.79 -10.00
CA ALA A 76 -20.59 -3.43 -11.12
C ALA A 76 -20.60 -4.56 -12.17
N LYS A 77 -21.34 -5.64 -11.87
CA LYS A 77 -21.61 -6.74 -12.80
C LYS A 77 -22.19 -6.16 -14.10
N SER A 78 -21.40 -6.17 -15.18
CA SER A 78 -21.96 -6.08 -16.52
C SER A 78 -22.69 -7.40 -16.80
N GLU A 79 -23.97 -7.34 -17.14
CA GLU A 79 -24.82 -8.48 -17.51
C GLU A 79 -24.29 -9.30 -18.71
N SER A 80 -23.14 -8.92 -19.29
CA SER A 80 -22.59 -9.51 -20.52
C SER A 80 -21.43 -10.50 -20.35
N SER A 81 -20.86 -10.71 -19.14
CA SER A 81 -19.91 -11.81 -18.90
C SER A 81 -19.64 -12.05 -17.41
N PRO A 82 -19.99 -13.22 -16.85
CA PRO A 82 -19.95 -13.46 -15.40
C PRO A 82 -18.60 -13.96 -14.85
N LEU A 83 -17.49 -13.94 -15.60
CA LEU A 83 -16.28 -14.68 -15.21
C LEU A 83 -14.94 -13.94 -15.33
N ALA A 84 -14.93 -12.64 -15.65
CA ALA A 84 -13.70 -11.87 -15.67
C ALA A 84 -13.91 -10.52 -14.99
N SER A 85 -13.43 -10.36 -13.75
CA SER A 85 -12.96 -9.06 -13.28
C SER A 85 -12.15 -8.44 -14.42
N ASN A 86 -12.50 -7.23 -14.87
CA ASN A 86 -11.80 -6.56 -15.96
C ASN A 86 -10.28 -6.66 -15.69
N PRO A 87 -9.48 -7.32 -16.55
CA PRO A 87 -8.07 -7.61 -16.26
C PRO A 87 -7.26 -6.34 -16.00
N LEU A 88 -7.69 -5.20 -16.54
CA LEU A 88 -7.11 -3.89 -16.23
C LEU A 88 -7.42 -3.42 -14.80
N VAL A 89 -8.65 -3.64 -14.32
CA VAL A 89 -9.04 -3.31 -12.93
C VAL A 89 -8.27 -4.18 -11.95
N ARG A 90 -8.12 -5.48 -12.26
CA ARG A 90 -7.30 -6.39 -11.46
C ARG A 90 -5.83 -5.96 -11.42
N CYS A 91 -5.22 -5.73 -12.58
CA CYS A 91 -3.84 -5.26 -12.67
C CYS A 91 -3.64 -3.92 -11.93
N LEU A 92 -4.57 -2.98 -12.08
CA LEU A 92 -4.53 -1.71 -11.37
C LEU A 92 -4.64 -1.92 -9.85
N ALA A 93 -5.57 -2.76 -9.39
CA ALA A 93 -5.75 -3.06 -7.97
C ALA A 93 -4.48 -3.69 -7.37
N GLU A 94 -3.89 -4.69 -8.05
CA GLU A 94 -2.65 -5.35 -7.63
C GLU A 94 -1.50 -4.34 -7.51
N ARG A 95 -1.26 -3.54 -8.56
CA ARG A 95 -0.16 -2.56 -8.55
C ARG A 95 -0.36 -1.45 -7.51
N THR A 96 -1.59 -0.99 -7.35
CA THR A 96 -1.93 0.05 -6.37
C THR A 96 -1.81 -0.49 -4.95
N ALA A 97 -2.21 -1.73 -4.70
CA ALA A 97 -2.09 -2.38 -3.40
C ALA A 97 -0.62 -2.60 -3.02
N SER A 98 0.20 -3.11 -3.94
CA SER A 98 1.65 -3.25 -3.72
C SER A 98 2.31 -1.89 -3.46
N LEU A 99 1.99 -0.87 -4.24
CA LEU A 99 2.56 0.47 -4.03
C LEU A 99 2.11 1.06 -2.67
N LEU A 100 0.87 0.79 -2.25
CA LEU A 100 0.37 1.21 -0.95
C LEU A 100 1.08 0.50 0.21
N GLY A 101 1.32 -0.81 0.10
CA GLY A 101 2.08 -1.58 1.10
C GLY A 101 3.49 -1.02 1.29
N LEU A 102 4.21 -0.83 0.19
CA LEU A 102 5.56 -0.24 0.16
C LEU A 102 5.57 1.19 0.73
N GLU A 103 4.75 2.06 0.15
CA GLU A 103 4.07 3.18 0.80
C GLU A 103 4.22 3.33 2.33
N VAL A 104 3.30 2.60 2.95
CA VAL A 104 3.03 2.66 4.37
C VAL A 104 4.24 2.12 5.13
N SER A 105 4.82 1.00 4.71
CA SER A 105 6.00 0.41 5.35
C SER A 105 7.16 1.41 5.38
N LEU A 106 7.44 2.07 4.26
CA LEU A 106 8.51 3.05 4.17
C LEU A 106 8.27 4.27 5.08
N HIS A 107 7.02 4.71 5.20
CA HIS A 107 6.67 5.78 6.14
C HIS A 107 6.93 5.40 7.60
N TYR A 108 6.69 4.14 7.98
CA TYR A 108 7.02 3.60 9.30
C TYR A 108 8.53 3.48 9.50
N GLU A 109 9.25 2.90 8.54
CA GLU A 109 10.72 2.75 8.58
C GLU A 109 11.44 4.10 8.74
N LEU A 110 10.99 5.13 8.00
CA LEU A 110 11.57 6.47 8.04
C LEU A 110 11.06 7.30 9.24
N GLY A 111 10.16 6.75 10.07
CA GLY A 111 9.60 7.44 11.24
C GLY A 111 8.72 8.66 10.91
N THR A 112 8.31 8.82 9.64
CA THR A 112 7.48 9.96 9.23
C THR A 112 6.09 9.91 9.86
N VAL A 113 5.56 8.70 10.11
CA VAL A 113 4.28 8.51 10.83
C VAL A 113 4.33 9.12 12.23
N GLY A 114 5.44 8.99 12.96
CA GLY A 114 5.60 9.54 14.31
C GLY A 114 5.64 11.07 14.37
N SER A 115 5.98 11.72 13.25
CA SER A 115 5.93 13.19 13.11
C SER A 115 4.59 13.72 12.57
N THR A 116 3.71 12.81 12.14
CA THR A 116 2.41 13.15 11.54
C THR A 116 1.33 13.25 12.62
N ASP A 117 0.35 14.13 12.44
CA ASP A 117 -0.79 14.28 13.34
C ASP A 117 -1.48 12.91 13.61
N HIS A 118 -1.67 12.57 14.89
CA HIS A 118 -2.34 11.34 15.31
C HIS A 118 -3.73 11.16 14.69
N ASP A 119 -4.48 12.24 14.46
CA ASP A 119 -5.79 12.15 13.82
C ASP A 119 -5.70 11.86 12.32
N VAL A 120 -4.61 12.24 11.67
CA VAL A 120 -4.30 11.85 10.29
C VAL A 120 -3.92 10.37 10.25
N VAL A 121 -3.03 9.94 11.14
CA VAL A 121 -2.59 8.53 11.21
C VAL A 121 -3.77 7.60 11.47
N ARG A 122 -4.61 7.92 12.46
CA ARG A 122 -5.80 7.13 12.78
C ARG A 122 -6.75 7.00 11.58
N ARG A 123 -6.94 8.09 10.81
CA ARG A 123 -7.81 8.09 9.63
C ARG A 123 -7.24 7.24 8.49
N VAL A 124 -5.95 7.36 8.19
CA VAL A 124 -5.29 6.52 7.17
C VAL A 124 -5.40 5.04 7.54
N ASN A 125 -5.06 4.68 8.78
CA ASN A 125 -5.07 3.29 9.24
C ASN A 125 -6.49 2.71 9.21
N ALA A 126 -7.51 3.47 9.63
CA ALA A 126 -8.89 3.04 9.54
C ALA A 126 -9.33 2.77 8.08
N GLN A 127 -8.88 3.59 7.13
CA GLN A 127 -9.20 3.41 5.71
C GLN A 127 -8.46 2.21 5.08
N ILE A 128 -7.24 1.91 5.53
CA ILE A 128 -6.51 0.72 5.12
C ILE A 128 -7.18 -0.53 5.68
N LEU A 129 -7.57 -0.55 6.96
CA LEU A 129 -8.30 -1.66 7.56
C LEU A 129 -9.64 -1.92 6.85
N GLU A 130 -10.37 -0.87 6.46
CA GLU A 130 -11.59 -0.99 5.65
C GLU A 130 -11.35 -1.71 4.30
N LEU A 131 -10.13 -1.64 3.76
CA LEU A 131 -9.76 -2.25 2.48
C LEU A 131 -9.22 -3.68 2.62
N PHE A 132 -8.48 -3.98 3.69
CA PHE A 132 -7.67 -5.21 3.80
C PHE A 132 -8.01 -6.11 5.01
N ASP A 133 -8.75 -5.64 6.00
CA ASP A 133 -9.13 -6.46 7.16
C ASP A 133 -10.43 -7.22 6.88
N GLU A 134 -10.32 -8.55 6.77
CA GLU A 134 -11.43 -9.44 6.45
C GLU A 134 -12.57 -9.39 7.49
N GLU A 135 -12.28 -9.19 8.78
CA GLU A 135 -13.31 -9.11 9.82
C GLU A 135 -14.01 -7.74 9.79
N VAL A 136 -13.28 -6.67 9.45
CA VAL A 136 -13.88 -5.34 9.23
C VAL A 136 -14.77 -5.37 7.99
N ILE A 137 -14.30 -5.99 6.89
CA ILE A 137 -15.08 -6.18 5.66
C ILE A 137 -16.36 -6.97 5.97
N ARG A 138 -16.26 -8.09 6.70
CA ARG A 138 -17.42 -8.91 7.07
C ARG A 138 -18.45 -8.15 7.90
N ARG A 139 -18.01 -7.27 8.80
CA ARG A 139 -18.90 -6.40 9.60
C ARG A 139 -19.57 -5.32 8.75
N LEU A 140 -18.85 -4.74 7.80
CA LEU A 140 -19.40 -3.78 6.84
C LEU A 140 -20.43 -4.45 5.92
N ASP A 141 -20.14 -5.64 5.41
CA ASP A 141 -21.10 -6.40 4.59
C ASP A 141 -22.36 -6.76 5.37
N LEU A 142 -22.23 -7.14 6.65
CA LEU A 142 -23.39 -7.38 7.52
C LEU A 142 -24.23 -6.11 7.72
N ALA A 143 -23.58 -4.95 7.88
CA ALA A 143 -24.27 -3.68 8.01
C ALA A 143 -24.98 -3.28 6.70
N SER A 144 -24.37 -3.52 5.55
CA SER A 144 -24.97 -3.31 4.22
C SER A 144 -26.17 -4.23 3.97
N LEU A 145 -26.09 -5.50 4.39
CA LEU A 145 -27.24 -6.41 4.32
C LEU A 145 -28.42 -5.94 5.19
N LEU A 146 -28.13 -5.33 6.35
CA LEU A 146 -29.16 -4.75 7.23
C LEU A 146 -29.75 -3.44 6.66
N SER A 147 -29.01 -2.71 5.81
CA SER A 147 -29.51 -1.53 5.09
C SER A 147 -30.16 -1.85 3.74
N GLY A 148 -30.14 -3.11 3.30
CA GLY A 148 -30.70 -3.55 2.02
C GLY A 148 -29.78 -3.30 0.81
N GLU A 149 -28.49 -3.05 1.05
CA GLU A 149 -27.47 -2.97 0.02
C GLU A 149 -26.90 -4.37 -0.27
N GLU A 150 -26.60 -4.66 -1.54
CA GLU A 150 -25.95 -5.92 -1.94
C GLU A 150 -24.56 -6.02 -1.28
N PRO A 151 -24.18 -7.20 -0.74
CA PRO A 151 -22.86 -7.40 -0.15
C PRO A 151 -21.79 -7.17 -1.20
N SER A 152 -20.86 -6.27 -0.91
CA SER A 152 -19.81 -5.90 -1.86
C SER A 152 -18.81 -7.05 -1.93
N MET A 153 -18.39 -7.52 -3.11
CA MET A 153 -17.19 -8.35 -3.15
C MET A 153 -16.02 -7.49 -2.66
N GLY A 154 -15.38 -7.95 -1.60
CA GLY A 154 -14.20 -7.29 -1.03
C GLY A 154 -13.07 -7.19 -2.06
N LEU A 155 -12.11 -6.29 -1.80
CA LEU A 155 -10.95 -6.08 -2.67
C LEU A 155 -10.15 -7.39 -2.91
N LYS A 156 -10.19 -8.32 -1.95
CA LYS A 156 -9.62 -9.67 -2.06
C LYS A 156 -10.14 -10.47 -3.26
N ALA A 157 -11.40 -10.28 -3.67
CA ALA A 157 -11.94 -10.96 -4.83
C ALA A 157 -11.37 -10.44 -6.17
N VAL A 158 -10.70 -9.28 -6.15
CA VAL A 158 -10.15 -8.60 -7.33
C VAL A 158 -8.64 -8.86 -7.48
N ILE A 159 -7.93 -8.96 -6.36
CA ILE A 159 -6.47 -9.10 -6.28
C ILE A 159 -6.11 -10.58 -6.19
N ASP A 160 -5.02 -10.99 -6.84
CA ASP A 160 -4.46 -12.33 -6.67
C ASP A 160 -4.13 -12.66 -5.21
N ASP A 161 -4.36 -13.90 -4.78
CA ASP A 161 -4.11 -14.32 -3.40
C ASP A 161 -2.64 -14.10 -2.98
N ASP A 162 -1.67 -14.35 -3.86
CA ASP A 162 -0.25 -14.17 -3.54
C ASP A 162 0.07 -12.69 -3.31
N VAL A 163 -0.48 -11.80 -4.14
CA VAL A 163 -0.31 -10.35 -4.02
C VAL A 163 -1.03 -9.84 -2.77
N TRP A 164 -2.24 -10.32 -2.51
CA TRP A 164 -3.02 -9.98 -1.32
C TRP A 164 -2.26 -10.31 -0.04
N ASN A 165 -1.76 -11.55 0.07
CA ASN A 165 -1.05 -12.02 1.25
C ASN A 165 0.26 -11.24 1.47
N ALA A 166 0.99 -10.92 0.41
CA ALA A 166 2.21 -10.11 0.49
C ALA A 166 1.91 -8.70 1.03
N VAL A 167 0.90 -8.02 0.48
CA VAL A 167 0.53 -6.66 0.91
C VAL A 167 0.00 -6.64 2.34
N VAL A 168 -0.81 -7.63 2.73
CA VAL A 168 -1.32 -7.73 4.10
C VAL A 168 -0.17 -7.94 5.09
N ALA A 169 0.82 -8.76 4.76
CA ALA A 169 2.00 -8.96 5.61
C ALA A 169 2.80 -7.66 5.79
N GLU A 170 3.06 -6.93 4.70
CA GLU A 170 3.75 -5.62 4.75
C GLU A 170 2.99 -4.60 5.59
N LEU A 171 1.65 -4.53 5.45
CA LEU A 171 0.81 -3.61 6.20
C LEU A 171 0.74 -3.97 7.68
N GLN A 172 0.72 -5.26 8.04
CA GLN A 172 0.70 -5.71 9.44
C GLN A 172 2.00 -5.37 10.16
N GLU A 173 3.15 -5.51 9.51
CA GLU A 173 4.45 -5.10 10.06
C GLU A 173 4.51 -3.59 10.31
N GLY A 174 4.03 -2.78 9.36
CA GLY A 174 3.95 -1.33 9.50
C GLY A 174 2.99 -0.90 10.61
N LEU A 175 1.76 -1.44 10.65
CA LEU A 175 0.74 -1.04 11.61
C LEU A 175 1.02 -1.46 13.07
N SER A 176 1.92 -2.43 13.28
CA SER A 176 2.27 -2.96 14.61
C SER A 176 3.50 -2.27 15.24
N SER A 177 4.21 -1.44 14.48
CA SER A 177 5.42 -0.70 14.92
C SER A 177 5.08 0.70 15.44
#